data_AF-A0A969XRZ6-F1
#
_entry.id   AF-A0A969XRZ6-F1
#
_cell.length_a   1.000
_cell.length_b   1.000
_cell.length_c   1.000
_cell.angle_alpha   90.00
_cell.angle_beta   90.00
_cell.angle_gamma   90.00
#
_symmetry.space_group_name_H-M   'P 1'
#
loop_
_entity.id
_entity.type
_entity.pdbx_description
1 polymer ?
#
loop_
_entity_poly.entity_id
_entity_poly.type
_entity_poly.pdbx_seq_one_letter_code
_entity_poly.pdbx_strand_id
1 'polypeptide(L)'
;FAVGVKLSGGSGETYLIPLEKPDAGYSSTAEASPGQSIFSLDGSNWFDTTARIDSEANICLKAFGRIAGHEPPSTTISSEHDPTRWHNRDVVLKFTITGQSRLDALLYTFNPSKWQALDLADHMVNDEGTRATPTAALQAKKDHSVDGDWTMYYKARDKAGRLEYPQTTSIKIDTRKPTVKAPKTANARRGATATLRYAVADTKPCAGKATVTIEVRAGNGKGKLVKTLKLGTRPAKGALQSAKLKVPKKWKRGTYRFYVYATDAAGNVQARVAANRLVVR
;
A
#
# COMPACT_ATOMS: atom_id res chain seq x y z
N PHE A 1 -4.02 -43.25 0.90
CA PHE A 1 -3.21 -43.72 -0.25
C PHE A 1 -1.79 -43.96 0.25
N ALA A 2 -1.09 -44.95 -0.27
CA ALA A 2 0.32 -45.21 0.06
C ALA A 2 1.14 -45.09 -1.23
N VAL A 3 2.32 -44.47 -1.14
CA VAL A 3 3.27 -44.40 -2.26
C VAL A 3 4.41 -45.34 -1.94
N GLY A 4 4.52 -46.44 -2.69
CA GLY A 4 5.67 -47.33 -2.62
C GLY A 4 6.80 -46.81 -3.50
N VAL A 5 8.01 -46.69 -2.97
CA VAL A 5 9.20 -46.27 -3.71
C VAL A 5 10.24 -47.38 -3.66
N LYS A 6 10.66 -47.88 -4.82
CA LYS A 6 11.75 -48.85 -4.92
C LYS A 6 13.05 -48.11 -5.22
N LEU A 7 14.03 -48.28 -4.34
CA LEU A 7 15.41 -47.84 -4.55
C LEU A 7 16.29 -49.06 -4.86
N SER A 8 17.23 -48.92 -5.78
CA SER A 8 18.20 -49.96 -6.12
C SER A 8 19.59 -49.34 -6.26
N GLY A 9 20.58 -49.93 -5.59
CA GLY A 9 21.98 -49.55 -5.78
C GLY A 9 22.46 -49.90 -7.20
N GLY A 10 23.38 -49.12 -7.74
CA GLY A 10 24.06 -49.42 -9.00
C GLY A 10 24.98 -50.65 -8.89
N SER A 11 25.27 -51.30 -10.03
CA SER A 11 26.16 -52.46 -10.06
C SER A 11 27.59 -52.10 -9.64
N GLY A 12 28.16 -52.84 -8.68
CA GLY A 12 29.54 -52.68 -8.23
C GLY A 12 29.74 -51.75 -7.03
N GLU A 13 28.66 -51.21 -6.47
CA GLU A 13 28.71 -50.24 -5.39
C GLU A 13 28.30 -50.89 -4.06
N THR A 14 29.15 -50.76 -3.04
CA THR A 14 29.00 -51.51 -1.78
C THR A 14 27.99 -50.87 -0.82
N TYR A 15 27.69 -49.56 -0.96
CA TYR A 15 26.75 -48.84 -0.09
C TYR A 15 26.08 -47.66 -0.81
N LEU A 16 24.80 -47.79 -1.22
CA LEU A 16 24.11 -46.70 -1.95
C LEU A 16 22.71 -46.34 -1.44
N ILE A 17 22.22 -46.98 -0.38
CA ILE A 17 20.89 -46.69 0.16
C ILE A 17 21.06 -46.30 1.64
N PRO A 18 20.89 -45.01 2.00
CA PRO A 18 21.05 -44.59 3.38
C PRO A 18 19.99 -45.20 4.28
N LEU A 19 20.40 -45.62 5.46
CA LEU A 19 19.55 -46.08 6.55
C LEU A 19 19.62 -45.07 7.68
N GLU A 20 18.51 -44.83 8.36
CA GLU A 20 18.46 -44.14 9.64
C GLU A 20 18.10 -45.13 10.73
N LYS A 21 18.68 -44.91 11.91
CA LYS A 21 18.25 -45.49 13.17
C LYS A 21 18.46 -44.44 14.27
N PRO A 22 17.84 -44.60 15.46
CA PRO A 22 18.09 -43.70 16.57
C PRO A 22 19.56 -43.73 16.97
N ASP A 23 20.17 -42.55 17.03
CA ASP A 23 21.51 -42.34 17.54
C ASP A 23 21.47 -41.27 18.63
N ALA A 24 22.06 -41.58 19.78
CA ALA A 24 21.93 -40.76 20.98
C ALA A 24 22.57 -39.37 20.76
N GLY A 25 21.80 -38.31 21.00
CA GLY A 25 22.27 -36.93 20.81
C GLY A 25 22.28 -36.45 19.35
N TYR A 26 21.87 -37.28 18.38
CA TYR A 26 21.75 -36.88 16.98
C TYR A 26 20.34 -37.12 16.42
N SER A 27 19.91 -38.38 16.36
CA SER A 27 18.60 -38.80 15.83
C SER A 27 17.77 -39.52 16.89
N SER A 28 17.90 -39.11 18.15
CA SER A 28 17.31 -39.83 19.29
C SER A 28 15.77 -39.87 19.32
N THR A 29 15.10 -39.14 18.42
CA THR A 29 13.64 -39.15 18.25
C THR A 29 13.20 -39.79 16.93
N ALA A 30 14.11 -40.45 16.20
CA ALA A 30 13.73 -41.25 15.05
C ALA A 30 12.87 -42.43 15.52
N GLU A 31 11.77 -42.68 14.83
CA GLU A 31 10.87 -43.80 15.12
C GLU A 31 10.59 -44.58 13.82
N ALA A 32 10.44 -45.89 13.93
CA ALA A 32 10.01 -46.78 12.85
C ALA A 32 9.02 -47.83 13.36
N SER A 33 8.35 -48.52 12.44
CA SER A 33 7.48 -49.64 12.75
C SER A 33 7.63 -50.75 11.73
N PRO A 34 7.39 -52.02 12.12
CA PRO A 34 7.37 -53.14 11.18
C PRO A 34 6.46 -52.85 9.98
N GLY A 35 6.95 -53.18 8.79
CA GLY A 35 6.30 -53.00 7.50
C GLY A 35 6.53 -51.64 6.84
N GLN A 36 7.23 -50.70 7.48
CA GLN A 36 7.46 -49.36 6.90
C GLN A 36 8.62 -49.34 5.89
N SER A 37 9.71 -50.05 6.17
CA SER A 37 10.90 -50.12 5.33
C SER A 37 11.32 -51.58 5.13
N ILE A 38 11.49 -51.98 3.87
CA ILE A 38 11.92 -53.34 3.50
C ILE A 38 13.10 -53.26 2.54
N PHE A 39 14.08 -54.15 2.71
CA PHE A 39 15.26 -54.22 1.85
C PHE A 39 15.55 -55.64 1.40
N SER A 40 16.31 -55.77 0.32
CA SER A 40 16.79 -57.04 -0.20
C SER A 40 18.23 -56.86 -0.69
N LEU A 41 19.10 -57.82 -0.36
CA LEU A 41 20.50 -57.82 -0.79
C LEU A 41 20.71 -58.61 -2.09
N ASP A 42 19.81 -59.55 -2.39
CA ASP A 42 19.87 -60.46 -3.55
C ASP A 42 18.73 -60.24 -4.55
N GLY A 43 17.83 -59.29 -4.27
CA GLY A 43 16.64 -58.99 -5.07
C GLY A 43 15.51 -60.02 -4.96
N SER A 44 15.69 -61.10 -4.20
CA SER A 44 14.73 -62.21 -4.08
C SER A 44 14.23 -62.42 -2.66
N ASN A 45 15.09 -62.30 -1.66
CA ASN A 45 14.77 -62.39 -0.24
C ASN A 45 14.64 -60.98 0.35
N TRP A 46 13.50 -60.70 0.96
CA TRP A 46 13.17 -59.39 1.51
C TRP A 46 13.11 -59.45 3.03
N PHE A 47 13.67 -58.42 3.66
CA PHE A 47 13.73 -58.28 5.10
C PHE A 47 13.14 -56.95 5.54
N ASP A 48 12.39 -57.00 6.63
CA ASP A 48 11.99 -55.81 7.35
C ASP A 48 13.21 -55.19 8.05
N THR A 49 13.41 -53.88 7.88
CA THR A 49 14.53 -53.17 8.53
C THR A 49 14.41 -53.24 10.04
N THR A 50 13.20 -53.16 10.59
CA THR A 50 12.95 -53.20 12.04
C THR A 50 13.34 -54.53 12.67
N ALA A 51 13.18 -55.62 11.91
CA ALA A 51 13.50 -56.97 12.38
C ALA A 51 14.99 -57.31 12.21
N ARG A 52 15.65 -56.72 11.20
CA ARG A 52 16.98 -57.17 10.76
C ARG A 52 18.12 -56.24 11.14
N ILE A 53 17.86 -54.95 11.34
CA ILE A 53 18.87 -53.92 11.58
C ILE A 53 18.75 -53.34 12.99
N ASP A 54 17.62 -52.73 13.31
CA ASP A 54 17.31 -52.08 14.60
C ASP A 54 15.79 -51.88 14.65
N SER A 55 15.14 -52.00 15.82
CA SER A 55 13.67 -51.92 15.92
C SER A 55 13.09 -50.60 15.39
N GLU A 56 13.92 -49.54 15.37
CA GLU A 56 13.55 -48.21 14.90
C GLU A 56 14.28 -47.82 13.59
N ALA A 57 14.80 -48.80 12.83
CA ALA A 57 15.50 -48.53 11.57
C ALA A 57 14.55 -48.30 10.38
N ASN A 58 14.83 -47.26 9.60
CA ASN A 58 14.14 -46.94 8.34
C ASN A 58 15.12 -46.71 7.18
N ILE A 59 14.64 -46.89 5.94
CA ILE A 59 15.36 -46.47 4.73
C ILE A 59 15.10 -44.97 4.52
N CYS A 60 16.17 -44.17 4.49
CA CYS A 60 16.01 -42.74 4.28
C CYS A 60 15.63 -42.45 2.82
N LEU A 61 14.47 -41.84 2.62
CA LEU A 61 14.08 -41.25 1.35
C LEU A 61 13.89 -39.75 1.51
N LYS A 62 14.62 -38.96 0.71
CA LYS A 62 14.32 -37.54 0.53
C LYS A 62 13.66 -37.33 -0.82
N ALA A 63 12.36 -37.06 -0.81
CA ALA A 63 11.62 -36.74 -2.01
C ALA A 63 11.44 -35.22 -2.17
N PHE A 64 11.62 -34.72 -3.40
CA PHE A 64 11.20 -33.38 -3.79
C PHE A 64 9.96 -33.52 -4.68
N GLY A 65 8.78 -33.30 -4.10
CA GLY A 65 7.52 -33.33 -4.84
C GLY A 65 7.11 -31.94 -5.33
N ARG A 66 6.42 -31.88 -6.48
CA ARG A 66 5.53 -30.77 -6.82
C ARG A 66 4.10 -31.23 -6.56
N ILE A 67 3.34 -30.51 -5.75
CA ILE A 67 1.93 -30.83 -5.55
C ILE A 67 1.17 -30.39 -6.81
N ALA A 68 0.65 -31.37 -7.56
CA ALA A 68 -0.24 -31.11 -8.68
C ALA A 68 -1.61 -30.61 -8.18
N GLY A 69 -2.25 -29.70 -8.92
CA GLY A 69 -3.58 -29.18 -8.58
C GLY A 69 -3.59 -27.96 -7.64
N HIS A 70 -2.44 -27.39 -7.31
CA HIS A 70 -2.40 -26.12 -6.59
C HIS A 70 -2.57 -24.93 -7.56
N GLU A 71 -3.38 -23.97 -7.17
CA GLU A 71 -3.59 -22.70 -7.86
C GLU A 71 -2.46 -21.70 -7.58
N PRO A 72 -2.23 -20.71 -8.47
CA PRO A 72 -1.36 -19.59 -8.17
C PRO A 72 -1.76 -18.87 -6.87
N PRO A 73 -0.83 -18.17 -6.23
CA PRO A 73 -1.17 -17.35 -5.07
C PRO A 73 -2.17 -16.24 -5.44
N SER A 74 -2.92 -15.77 -4.45
CA SER A 74 -3.88 -14.67 -4.58
C SER A 74 -3.52 -13.51 -3.66
N THR A 75 -3.68 -12.29 -4.14
CA THR A 75 -3.30 -11.08 -3.41
C THR A 75 -4.49 -10.16 -3.18
N THR A 76 -4.66 -9.73 -1.94
CA THR A 76 -5.56 -8.61 -1.57
C THR A 76 -4.74 -7.44 -1.04
N ILE A 77 -5.25 -6.21 -1.20
CA ILE A 77 -4.58 -5.00 -0.72
C ILE A 77 -5.45 -4.26 0.29
N SER A 78 -4.79 -3.60 1.23
CA SER A 78 -5.39 -2.60 2.11
C SER A 78 -4.44 -1.43 2.31
N SER A 79 -4.97 -0.31 2.76
CA SER A 79 -4.22 0.91 3.04
C SER A 79 -4.93 1.71 4.12
N GLU A 80 -4.19 2.54 4.85
CA GLU A 80 -4.77 3.42 5.88
C GLU A 80 -5.75 4.44 5.27
N HIS A 81 -5.49 4.86 4.03
CA HIS A 81 -6.33 5.77 3.27
C HIS A 81 -6.59 5.21 1.88
N ASP A 82 -7.77 5.49 1.32
CA ASP A 82 -8.16 5.12 -0.05
C ASP A 82 -7.13 5.64 -1.07
N PRO A 83 -6.35 4.77 -1.74
CA PRO A 83 -5.24 5.17 -2.59
C PRO A 83 -5.74 5.91 -3.86
N THR A 84 -7.01 5.74 -4.22
CA THR A 84 -7.60 6.36 -5.41
C THR A 84 -7.93 7.85 -5.23
N ARG A 85 -7.86 8.35 -3.99
CA ARG A 85 -7.96 9.78 -3.65
C ARG A 85 -6.60 10.45 -3.76
N TRP A 86 -6.60 11.78 -3.87
CA TRP A 86 -5.37 12.55 -3.87
C TRP A 86 -4.73 12.55 -2.48
N HIS A 87 -3.42 12.33 -2.43
CA HIS A 87 -2.62 12.35 -1.21
C HIS A 87 -1.43 13.31 -1.35
N ASN A 88 -1.11 14.03 -0.29
CA ASN A 88 0.10 14.85 -0.18
C ASN A 88 1.20 14.20 0.70
N ARG A 89 1.12 12.88 0.83
CA ARG A 89 1.96 12.04 1.68
C ARG A 89 2.16 10.70 1.00
N ASP A 90 3.07 9.90 1.55
CA ASP A 90 3.32 8.55 1.07
C ASP A 90 2.02 7.72 1.09
N VAL A 91 1.81 6.94 0.03
CA VAL A 91 0.75 5.94 0.00
C VAL A 91 1.39 4.59 0.22
N VAL A 92 1.15 4.02 1.40
CA VAL A 92 1.62 2.69 1.79
C VAL A 92 0.50 1.68 1.57
N LEU A 93 0.78 0.67 0.76
CA LEU A 93 -0.12 -0.44 0.51
C LEU A 93 0.38 -1.66 1.29
N LYS A 94 -0.52 -2.25 2.07
CA LYS A 94 -0.32 -3.54 2.72
C LYS A 94 -0.94 -4.61 1.85
N PHE A 95 -0.15 -5.62 1.52
CA PHE A 95 -0.61 -6.78 0.77
C PHE A 95 -0.93 -7.91 1.75
N THR A 96 -1.95 -8.69 1.46
CA THR A 96 -2.19 -9.99 2.09
C THR A 96 -2.20 -11.00 0.97
N ILE A 97 -1.15 -11.81 0.95
CA ILE A 97 -0.91 -12.83 -0.08
C ILE A 97 -1.17 -14.18 0.57
N THR A 98 -1.97 -15.01 -0.10
CA THR A 98 -2.27 -16.39 0.32
C THR A 98 -2.00 -17.33 -0.84
N GLY A 99 -1.47 -18.52 -0.55
CA GLY A 99 -1.25 -19.55 -1.55
C GLY A 99 -1.33 -20.94 -0.95
N GLN A 100 -1.54 -21.95 -1.79
CA GLN A 100 -1.52 -23.35 -1.36
C GLN A 100 -0.09 -23.91 -1.24
N SER A 101 0.92 -23.12 -1.61
CA SER A 101 2.35 -23.48 -1.52
C SER A 101 3.14 -22.32 -0.92
N ARG A 102 4.36 -22.63 -0.47
CA ARG A 102 5.27 -21.62 0.09
C ARG A 102 5.46 -20.47 -0.89
N LEU A 103 5.17 -19.26 -0.42
CA LEU A 103 5.26 -18.04 -1.19
C LEU A 103 6.74 -17.66 -1.45
N ASP A 104 6.97 -16.92 -2.53
CA ASP A 104 8.32 -16.55 -2.97
C ASP A 104 8.51 -15.04 -3.08
N ALA A 105 7.74 -14.38 -3.96
CA ALA A 105 7.93 -12.96 -4.23
C ALA A 105 6.60 -12.24 -4.50
N LEU A 106 6.49 -10.99 -4.05
CA LEU A 106 5.55 -10.02 -4.60
C LEU A 106 6.25 -9.26 -5.72
N LEU A 107 5.73 -9.35 -6.93
CA LEU A 107 6.20 -8.56 -8.06
C LEU A 107 5.30 -7.34 -8.21
N TYR A 108 5.88 -6.15 -8.40
CA TYR A 108 5.11 -4.94 -8.67
C TYR A 108 5.83 -3.93 -9.55
N THR A 109 5.09 -3.02 -10.17
CA THR A 109 5.60 -1.86 -10.93
C THR A 109 4.64 -0.69 -10.85
N PHE A 110 5.16 0.54 -10.92
CA PHE A 110 4.38 1.78 -10.99
C PHE A 110 4.41 2.35 -12.40
N ASN A 111 3.22 2.47 -12.99
CA ASN A 111 3.03 2.52 -14.43
C ASN A 111 3.73 1.31 -15.10
N PRO A 112 3.32 0.84 -16.29
CA PRO A 112 4.02 -0.28 -16.91
C PRO A 112 5.48 0.12 -17.17
N SER A 113 6.39 -0.37 -16.33
CA SER A 113 7.83 -0.10 -16.36
C SER A 113 8.59 -1.35 -15.88
N LYS A 114 9.75 -1.18 -15.23
CA LYS A 114 10.55 -2.30 -14.73
C LYS A 114 9.89 -2.91 -13.50
N TRP A 115 9.51 -4.18 -13.60
CA TRP A 115 9.04 -4.97 -12.46
C TRP A 115 10.12 -5.04 -11.37
N GLN A 116 9.69 -4.77 -10.15
CA GLN A 116 10.43 -4.94 -8.91
C GLN A 116 9.94 -6.23 -8.25
N ALA A 117 10.80 -6.87 -7.47
CA ALA A 117 10.46 -8.05 -6.70
C ALA A 117 10.78 -7.78 -5.22
N LEU A 118 9.81 -8.04 -4.36
CA LEU A 118 9.99 -8.09 -2.93
C LEU A 118 10.01 -9.56 -2.50
N ASP A 119 11.12 -9.99 -1.89
CA ASP A 119 11.22 -11.32 -1.29
C ASP A 119 10.24 -11.43 -0.13
N LEU A 120 9.45 -12.50 -0.09
CA LEU A 120 8.44 -12.71 0.93
C LEU A 120 8.95 -13.46 2.15
N ALA A 121 10.18 -13.99 2.14
CA ALA A 121 10.71 -14.82 3.21
C ALA A 121 10.57 -14.17 4.60
N ASP A 122 10.92 -12.88 4.73
CA ASP A 122 10.84 -12.12 5.98
C ASP A 122 9.44 -11.59 6.30
N HIS A 123 8.46 -11.84 5.42
CA HIS A 123 7.08 -11.37 5.53
C HIS A 123 6.06 -12.49 5.75
N MET A 124 6.52 -13.74 5.89
CA MET A 124 5.66 -14.89 6.17
C MET A 124 5.04 -14.78 7.55
N VAL A 125 3.75 -15.06 7.64
CA VAL A 125 2.96 -14.95 8.87
C VAL A 125 2.70 -16.32 9.51
N ASN A 126 2.87 -17.40 8.76
CA ASN A 126 2.74 -18.76 9.24
C ASN A 126 3.98 -19.60 8.91
N ASP A 127 4.20 -20.66 9.69
CA ASP A 127 5.40 -21.51 9.61
C ASP A 127 5.53 -22.22 8.25
N GLU A 128 4.41 -22.43 7.56
CA GLU A 128 4.36 -23.01 6.21
C GLU A 128 4.73 -22.01 5.10
N GLY A 129 4.73 -20.71 5.39
CA GLY A 129 4.94 -19.64 4.42
C GLY A 129 3.86 -19.56 3.34
N THR A 130 2.65 -20.05 3.62
CA THR A 130 1.48 -19.99 2.72
C THR A 130 0.71 -18.67 2.86
N ARG A 131 1.08 -17.82 3.82
CA ARG A 131 0.56 -16.47 4.00
C ARG A 131 1.67 -15.47 4.28
N ALA A 132 1.66 -14.34 3.56
CA ALA A 132 2.60 -13.23 3.76
C ALA A 132 1.89 -11.88 3.78
N THR A 133 2.44 -10.91 4.52
CA THR A 133 1.90 -9.54 4.57
C THR A 133 2.94 -8.44 4.35
N PRO A 134 3.56 -8.37 3.16
CA PRO A 134 4.51 -7.30 2.86
C PRO A 134 3.82 -5.93 2.68
N THR A 135 4.63 -4.88 2.65
CA THR A 135 4.20 -3.53 2.27
C THR A 135 5.02 -3.00 1.09
N ALA A 136 4.40 -2.15 0.28
CA ALA A 136 5.09 -1.34 -0.72
C ALA A 136 4.54 0.10 -0.64
N ALA A 137 5.38 1.09 -0.92
CA ALA A 137 5.00 2.49 -0.80
C ALA A 137 5.37 3.29 -2.05
N LEU A 138 4.44 4.13 -2.51
CA LEU A 138 4.76 5.24 -3.41
C LEU A 138 5.03 6.47 -2.55
N GLN A 139 6.27 6.94 -2.60
CA GLN A 139 6.78 8.00 -1.73
C GLN A 139 6.46 9.38 -2.31
N ALA A 140 5.75 10.22 -1.55
CA ALA A 140 5.48 11.59 -1.94
C ALA A 140 6.76 12.43 -1.80
N LYS A 141 7.17 13.09 -2.88
CA LYS A 141 8.42 13.85 -2.92
C LYS A 141 8.15 15.35 -2.87
N LYS A 142 8.91 16.06 -2.02
CA LYS A 142 8.78 17.52 -1.84
C LYS A 142 9.13 18.34 -3.09
N ASP A 143 9.87 17.75 -4.02
CA ASP A 143 10.22 18.36 -5.32
C ASP A 143 9.10 18.20 -6.37
N HIS A 144 7.96 17.60 -6.00
CA HIS A 144 6.81 17.38 -6.86
C HIS A 144 7.10 16.46 -8.06
N SER A 145 8.17 15.66 -8.01
CA SER A 145 8.55 14.74 -9.09
C SER A 145 7.64 13.51 -9.21
N VAL A 146 7.00 13.12 -8.11
CA VAL A 146 6.09 11.97 -8.02
C VAL A 146 4.61 12.38 -8.12
N ASP A 147 4.34 13.67 -8.26
CA ASP A 147 2.99 14.20 -8.40
C ASP A 147 2.32 13.68 -9.70
N GLY A 148 1.12 13.11 -9.58
CA GLY A 148 0.40 12.55 -10.70
C GLY A 148 -0.55 11.42 -10.34
N ASP A 149 -1.26 10.94 -11.36
CA ASP A 149 -1.95 9.66 -11.33
C ASP A 149 -0.94 8.53 -11.63
N TRP A 150 -0.97 7.49 -10.83
CA TRP A 150 -0.14 6.30 -10.96
C TRP A 150 -1.00 5.06 -10.97
N THR A 151 -0.66 4.10 -11.82
CA THR A 151 -1.24 2.76 -11.78
C THR A 151 -0.19 1.79 -11.27
N MET A 152 -0.44 1.17 -10.12
CA MET A 152 0.39 0.08 -9.63
C MET A 152 -0.12 -1.24 -10.20
N TYR A 153 0.76 -2.00 -10.82
CA TYR A 153 0.52 -3.38 -11.23
C TYR A 153 1.23 -4.29 -10.23
N TYR A 154 0.58 -5.38 -9.83
CA TYR A 154 1.17 -6.34 -8.90
C TYR A 154 0.70 -7.77 -9.18
N LYS A 155 1.51 -8.74 -8.78
CA LYS A 155 1.19 -10.18 -8.79
C LYS A 155 2.11 -10.93 -7.84
N ALA A 156 1.61 -11.96 -7.19
CA ALA A 156 2.44 -12.85 -6.37
C ALA A 156 3.02 -14.02 -7.18
N ARG A 157 4.16 -14.53 -6.71
CA ARG A 157 4.81 -15.77 -7.16
C ARG A 157 5.05 -16.68 -5.97
N ASP A 158 4.86 -17.98 -6.17
CA ASP A 158 5.25 -19.01 -5.19
C ASP A 158 6.59 -19.68 -5.53
N LYS A 159 7.11 -20.51 -4.61
CA LYS A 159 8.37 -21.26 -4.80
C LYS A 159 8.29 -22.32 -5.90
N ALA A 160 7.08 -22.70 -6.32
CA ALA A 160 6.88 -23.60 -7.46
C ALA A 160 6.92 -22.86 -8.81
N GLY A 161 7.05 -21.53 -8.80
CA GLY A 161 7.13 -20.66 -9.97
C GLY A 161 5.78 -20.22 -10.54
N ARG A 162 4.66 -20.54 -9.87
CA ARG A 162 3.32 -20.14 -10.34
C ARG A 162 3.07 -18.68 -10.04
N LEU A 163 2.48 -17.99 -11.02
CA LEU A 163 2.24 -16.56 -11.01
C LEU A 163 0.75 -16.26 -10.97
N GLU A 164 0.37 -15.36 -10.06
CA GLU A 164 -0.94 -14.74 -10.06
C GLU A 164 -1.17 -13.94 -11.35
N TYR A 165 -2.43 -13.85 -11.81
CA TYR A 165 -2.79 -12.93 -12.86
C TYR A 165 -2.59 -11.47 -12.41
N PRO A 166 -1.98 -10.58 -13.23
CA PRO A 166 -1.71 -9.21 -12.83
C PRO A 166 -2.96 -8.46 -12.33
N GLN A 167 -2.85 -7.91 -11.13
CA GLN A 167 -3.84 -7.03 -10.50
C GLN A 167 -3.37 -5.58 -10.60
N THR A 168 -4.31 -4.64 -10.43
CA THR A 168 -3.99 -3.20 -10.49
C THR A 168 -4.70 -2.38 -9.42
N THR A 169 -4.07 -1.29 -8.99
CA THR A 169 -4.73 -0.23 -8.22
C THR A 169 -4.22 1.14 -8.65
N SER A 170 -5.07 2.16 -8.51
CA SER A 170 -4.72 3.54 -8.81
C SER A 170 -4.25 4.27 -7.56
N ILE A 171 -3.20 5.06 -7.69
CA ILE A 171 -2.61 5.90 -6.64
C ILE A 171 -2.54 7.33 -7.15
N LYS A 172 -2.93 8.33 -6.35
CA LYS A 172 -2.85 9.74 -6.75
C LYS A 172 -2.05 10.57 -5.76
N ILE A 173 -0.99 11.22 -6.25
CA ILE A 173 -0.10 12.05 -5.44
C ILE A 173 -0.19 13.50 -5.91
N ASP A 174 -0.43 14.43 -4.99
CA ASP A 174 -0.23 15.85 -5.21
C ASP A 174 0.38 16.51 -3.97
N THR A 175 1.59 17.03 -4.12
CA THR A 175 2.30 17.72 -3.06
C THR A 175 2.38 19.24 -3.28
N ARG A 176 1.82 19.75 -4.39
CA ARG A 176 1.82 21.18 -4.71
C ARG A 176 0.76 21.90 -3.90
N LYS A 177 1.12 23.08 -3.40
CA LYS A 177 0.20 23.92 -2.64
C LYS A 177 -0.60 24.81 -3.58
N PRO A 178 -1.93 24.97 -3.38
CA PRO A 178 -2.69 25.94 -4.15
C PRO A 178 -2.24 27.37 -3.85
N THR A 179 -2.39 28.25 -4.83
CA THR A 179 -2.16 29.69 -4.70
C THR A 179 -3.49 30.43 -4.62
N VAL A 180 -3.56 31.46 -3.79
CA VAL A 180 -4.76 32.28 -3.62
C VAL A 180 -4.44 33.75 -3.87
N LYS A 181 -5.43 34.50 -4.35
CA LYS A 181 -5.35 35.95 -4.57
C LYS A 181 -6.60 36.63 -4.04
N ALA A 182 -6.43 37.86 -3.53
CA ALA A 182 -7.51 38.75 -3.11
C ALA A 182 -7.31 40.12 -3.79
N PRO A 183 -7.59 40.23 -5.10
CA PRO A 183 -7.06 41.33 -5.91
C PRO A 183 -7.77 42.67 -5.73
N LYS A 184 -8.99 42.69 -5.17
CA LYS A 184 -9.79 43.92 -5.10
C LYS A 184 -10.24 44.23 -3.67
N THR A 185 -10.14 45.50 -3.29
CA THR A 185 -10.80 46.03 -2.09
C THR A 185 -12.31 45.97 -2.26
N ALA A 186 -13.01 45.56 -1.20
CA ALA A 186 -14.46 45.54 -1.15
C ALA A 186 -14.99 46.75 -0.38
N ASN A 187 -16.16 47.27 -0.78
CA ASN A 187 -16.84 48.37 -0.10
C ASN A 187 -18.33 48.02 0.07
N ALA A 188 -18.91 48.32 1.22
CA ALA A 188 -20.36 48.21 1.42
C ALA A 188 -20.82 49.08 2.59
N ARG A 189 -22.08 49.52 2.54
CA ARG A 189 -22.75 50.13 3.69
C ARG A 189 -23.15 49.06 4.69
N ARG A 190 -23.30 49.43 5.96
CA ARG A 190 -23.96 48.56 6.95
C ARG A 190 -25.34 48.10 6.47
N GLY A 191 -25.61 46.80 6.55
CA GLY A 191 -26.84 46.21 6.03
C GLY A 191 -26.85 45.94 4.52
N ALA A 192 -25.85 46.38 3.76
CA ALA A 192 -25.69 46.06 2.34
C ALA A 192 -24.82 44.82 2.13
N THR A 193 -24.75 44.34 0.89
CA THR A 193 -23.93 43.18 0.50
C THR A 193 -22.60 43.64 -0.08
N ALA A 194 -21.50 43.26 0.54
CA ALA A 194 -20.17 43.37 -0.02
C ALA A 194 -19.87 42.21 -0.98
N THR A 195 -19.12 42.48 -2.05
CA THR A 195 -18.57 41.45 -2.93
C THR A 195 -17.07 41.31 -2.67
N LEU A 196 -16.66 40.18 -2.11
CA LEU A 196 -15.26 39.84 -1.86
C LEU A 196 -14.72 39.09 -3.08
N ARG A 197 -13.79 39.70 -3.80
CA ARG A 197 -13.17 39.11 -5.00
C ARG A 197 -11.95 38.30 -4.59
N TYR A 198 -11.88 37.06 -5.05
CA TYR A 198 -10.77 36.15 -4.79
C TYR A 198 -10.48 35.29 -6.01
N ALA A 199 -9.30 34.69 -6.10
CA ALA A 199 -8.99 33.66 -7.07
C ALA A 199 -8.20 32.55 -6.37
N VAL A 200 -8.36 31.32 -6.85
CA VAL A 200 -7.60 30.15 -6.40
C VAL A 200 -7.08 29.46 -7.64
N ALA A 201 -5.77 29.20 -7.68
CA ALA A 201 -5.11 28.46 -8.74
C ALA A 201 -4.35 27.30 -8.13
N ASP A 202 -4.60 26.12 -8.66
CA ASP A 202 -3.89 24.91 -8.31
C ASP A 202 -3.40 24.26 -9.60
N THR A 203 -2.09 24.10 -9.71
CA THR A 203 -1.47 23.52 -10.90
C THR A 203 -1.79 22.02 -10.97
N LYS A 204 -1.59 21.37 -12.12
CA LYS A 204 -1.56 19.90 -12.18
C LYS A 204 -0.60 19.38 -11.09
N PRO A 205 -0.91 18.26 -10.42
CA PRO A 205 -1.75 17.15 -10.90
C PRO A 205 -3.21 17.12 -10.41
N CYS A 206 -3.59 17.65 -9.23
CA CYS A 206 -4.98 17.56 -8.74
C CYS A 206 -5.95 18.60 -9.37
N ALA A 207 -5.54 19.16 -10.51
CA ALA A 207 -6.10 20.33 -11.16
C ALA A 207 -7.64 20.39 -11.10
N GLY A 208 -8.13 21.37 -10.35
CA GLY A 208 -9.42 21.98 -10.67
C GLY A 208 -10.35 22.24 -9.51
N LYS A 209 -10.06 21.78 -8.29
CA LYS A 209 -10.95 22.03 -7.14
C LYS A 209 -10.17 22.22 -5.82
N ALA A 210 -10.56 23.23 -5.05
CA ALA A 210 -10.08 23.45 -3.69
C ALA A 210 -11.22 23.92 -2.79
N THR A 211 -11.21 23.51 -1.52
CA THR A 211 -12.11 24.02 -0.49
C THR A 211 -11.66 25.42 -0.07
N VAL A 212 -12.54 26.41 -0.20
CA VAL A 212 -12.21 27.82 0.07
C VAL A 212 -12.92 28.33 1.31
N THR A 213 -12.18 29.04 2.17
CA THR A 213 -12.71 29.77 3.31
C THR A 213 -12.27 31.23 3.26
N ILE A 214 -13.18 32.16 3.55
CA ILE A 214 -12.84 33.57 3.72
C ILE A 214 -13.12 34.00 5.15
N GLU A 215 -12.10 34.49 5.84
CA GLU A 215 -12.22 35.06 7.18
C GLU A 215 -12.17 36.58 7.11
N VAL A 216 -12.97 37.26 7.93
CA VAL A 216 -12.99 38.73 8.02
C VAL A 216 -12.66 39.16 9.43
N ARG A 217 -11.64 40.00 9.58
CA ARG A 217 -11.18 40.56 10.86
C ARG A 217 -11.40 42.06 10.93
N ALA A 218 -11.79 42.54 12.11
CA ALA A 218 -11.96 43.97 12.40
C ALA A 218 -10.62 44.71 12.45
N GLY A 219 -10.67 46.06 12.46
CA GLY A 219 -9.49 46.89 12.69
C GLY A 219 -8.36 46.65 11.68
N ASN A 220 -8.70 46.55 10.39
CA ASN A 220 -7.77 46.26 9.30
C ASN A 220 -6.93 44.97 9.53
N GLY A 221 -7.51 43.97 10.20
CA GLY A 221 -6.86 42.69 10.48
C GLY A 221 -6.27 42.57 11.88
N LYS A 222 -6.14 43.67 12.63
CA LYS A 222 -5.61 43.67 14.01
C LYS A 222 -6.64 43.28 15.06
N GLY A 223 -7.92 43.37 14.72
CA GLY A 223 -9.02 43.06 15.63
C GLY A 223 -9.51 41.61 15.54
N LYS A 224 -10.58 41.32 16.29
CA LYS A 224 -11.20 39.99 16.33
C LYS A 224 -11.71 39.52 14.96
N LEU A 225 -11.74 38.20 14.78
CA LEU A 225 -12.48 37.53 13.72
C LEU A 225 -13.98 37.84 13.89
N VAL A 226 -14.60 38.44 12.87
CA VAL A 226 -16.01 38.86 12.89
C VAL A 226 -16.90 38.05 11.96
N LYS A 227 -16.32 37.34 10.99
CA LYS A 227 -17.05 36.43 10.10
C LYS A 227 -16.13 35.39 9.48
N THR A 228 -16.66 34.19 9.32
CA THR A 228 -16.09 33.15 8.45
C THR A 228 -17.13 32.79 7.39
N LEU A 229 -16.70 32.75 6.14
CA LEU A 229 -17.47 32.28 4.99
C LEU A 229 -16.84 30.97 4.52
N LYS A 230 -17.50 29.84 4.83
CA LYS A 230 -17.12 28.54 4.28
C LYS A 230 -17.74 28.42 2.89
N LEU A 231 -16.94 28.62 1.85
CA LEU A 231 -17.43 28.55 0.48
C LEU A 231 -17.49 27.11 -0.03
N GLY A 232 -16.83 26.17 0.65
CA GLY A 232 -16.74 24.78 0.22
C GLY A 232 -15.88 24.66 -1.04
N THR A 233 -16.09 23.59 -1.80
CA THR A 233 -15.31 23.28 -2.99
C THR A 233 -15.58 24.30 -4.10
N ARG A 234 -14.50 24.87 -4.65
CA ARG A 234 -14.54 25.87 -5.72
C ARG A 234 -13.52 25.52 -6.80
N PRO A 235 -13.75 25.95 -8.06
CA PRO A 235 -12.77 25.78 -9.12
C PRO A 235 -11.42 26.42 -8.76
N ALA A 236 -10.33 25.67 -8.88
CA ALA A 236 -8.97 26.13 -8.60
C ALA A 236 -8.19 26.42 -9.90
N LYS A 237 -8.81 27.17 -10.84
CA LYS A 237 -8.28 27.43 -12.18
C LYS A 237 -7.64 28.82 -12.37
N GLY A 238 -7.46 29.57 -11.28
CA GLY A 238 -6.94 30.94 -11.30
C GLY A 238 -7.95 32.01 -11.73
N ALA A 239 -9.16 31.62 -12.16
CA ALA A 239 -10.22 32.54 -12.54
C ALA A 239 -10.71 33.37 -11.34
N LEU A 240 -11.07 34.63 -11.61
CA LEU A 240 -11.61 35.53 -10.60
C LEU A 240 -13.02 35.10 -10.18
N GLN A 241 -13.17 34.81 -8.89
CA GLN A 241 -14.41 34.40 -8.24
C GLN A 241 -14.89 35.47 -7.25
N SER A 242 -16.13 35.29 -6.78
CA SER A 242 -16.78 36.25 -5.88
C SER A 242 -17.49 35.54 -4.73
N ALA A 243 -17.31 36.05 -3.51
CA ALA A 243 -18.11 35.69 -2.35
C ALA A 243 -18.98 36.88 -1.94
N LYS A 244 -20.25 36.62 -1.64
CA LYS A 244 -21.18 37.65 -1.15
C LYS A 244 -21.19 37.64 0.37
N LEU A 245 -21.03 38.83 0.95
CA LEU A 245 -21.07 39.04 2.39
C LEU A 245 -22.13 40.09 2.72
N LYS A 246 -23.22 39.68 3.37
CA LYS A 246 -24.14 40.64 3.99
C LYS A 246 -23.44 41.29 5.19
N VAL A 247 -23.16 42.58 5.12
CA VAL A 247 -22.51 43.33 6.20
C VAL A 247 -23.54 43.56 7.31
N PRO A 248 -23.35 42.99 8.51
CA PRO A 248 -24.31 43.18 9.60
C PRO A 248 -24.43 44.65 10.02
N LYS A 249 -25.65 45.11 10.36
CA LYS A 249 -25.87 46.49 10.85
C LYS A 249 -25.08 46.81 12.12
N LYS A 250 -24.74 45.80 12.92
CA LYS A 250 -23.95 45.93 14.16
C LYS A 250 -22.45 46.11 13.95
N TRP A 251 -21.94 45.93 12.72
CA TRP A 251 -20.52 46.17 12.44
C TRP A 251 -20.23 47.66 12.53
N LYS A 252 -19.15 48.03 13.22
CA LYS A 252 -18.68 49.41 13.27
C LYS A 252 -18.26 49.86 11.86
N ARG A 253 -18.45 51.15 11.56
CA ARG A 253 -17.85 51.73 10.36
C ARG A 253 -16.33 51.65 10.45
N GLY A 254 -15.67 51.51 9.31
CA GLY A 254 -14.22 51.50 9.23
C GLY A 254 -13.66 50.41 8.33
N THR A 255 -12.35 50.20 8.44
CA THR A 255 -11.62 49.23 7.63
C THR A 255 -11.54 47.88 8.35
N TYR A 256 -11.93 46.83 7.62
CA TYR A 256 -11.75 45.43 7.94
C TYR A 256 -10.74 44.83 6.97
N ARG A 257 -10.23 43.64 7.27
CA ARG A 257 -9.40 42.86 6.36
C ARG A 257 -10.02 41.48 6.20
N PHE A 258 -10.17 41.03 4.96
CA PHE A 258 -10.56 39.67 4.66
C PHE A 258 -9.37 38.86 4.17
N TYR A 259 -9.32 37.59 4.57
CA TYR A 259 -8.26 36.64 4.29
C TYR A 259 -8.85 35.45 3.55
N VAL A 260 -8.20 35.01 2.48
CA VAL A 260 -8.62 33.89 1.64
C VAL A 260 -7.71 32.71 1.93
N TYR A 261 -8.33 31.59 2.27
CA TYR A 261 -7.68 30.30 2.52
C TYR A 261 -8.21 29.28 1.51
N ALA A 262 -7.36 28.35 1.11
CA ALA A 262 -7.73 27.25 0.24
C ALA A 262 -7.00 25.97 0.64
N THR A 263 -7.72 24.85 0.61
CA THR A 263 -7.15 23.51 0.77
C THR A 263 -7.56 22.69 -0.44
N ASP A 264 -6.61 22.09 -1.15
CA ASP A 264 -6.89 21.28 -2.33
C ASP A 264 -7.51 19.91 -1.97
N ALA A 265 -7.65 19.04 -2.97
CA ALA A 265 -8.19 17.69 -2.77
C ALA A 265 -7.21 16.73 -2.07
N ALA A 266 -5.90 17.00 -2.13
CA ALA A 266 -4.85 16.22 -1.48
C ALA A 266 -4.61 16.63 -0.02
N GLY A 267 -5.22 17.73 0.41
CA GLY A 267 -5.06 18.30 1.74
C GLY A 267 -3.96 19.37 1.83
N ASN A 268 -3.37 19.81 0.71
CA ASN A 268 -2.41 20.91 0.73
C ASN A 268 -3.10 22.23 1.03
N VAL A 269 -2.66 22.87 2.11
CA VAL A 269 -3.07 24.24 2.46
C VAL A 269 -2.31 25.23 1.58
N GLN A 270 -2.97 26.34 1.22
CA GLN A 270 -2.42 27.32 0.29
C GLN A 270 -1.01 27.79 0.64
N ALA A 271 -0.20 28.07 -0.39
CA ALA A 271 1.20 28.47 -0.24
C ALA A 271 1.37 29.74 0.61
N ARG A 272 0.51 30.74 0.40
CA ARG A 272 0.44 31.99 1.17
C ARG A 272 -1.01 32.43 1.30
N VAL A 273 -1.41 32.90 2.48
CA VAL A 273 -2.74 33.50 2.69
C VAL A 273 -2.82 34.80 1.90
N ALA A 274 -3.86 34.97 1.08
CA ALA A 274 -4.13 36.25 0.42
C ALA A 274 -5.07 37.10 1.27
N ALA A 275 -4.89 38.42 1.24
CA ALA A 275 -5.76 39.32 1.98
C ALA A 275 -6.01 40.64 1.24
N ASN A 276 -7.16 41.26 1.49
CA ASN A 276 -7.45 42.62 1.05
C ASN A 276 -8.42 43.31 2.03
N ARG A 277 -8.65 44.61 1.82
CA ARG A 277 -9.50 45.44 2.66
C ARG A 277 -10.98 45.23 2.33
N LEU A 278 -11.80 45.31 3.37
CA LEU A 278 -13.23 45.54 3.28
C LEU A 278 -13.53 46.85 4.02
N VAL A 279 -14.03 47.85 3.31
CA VAL A 279 -14.41 49.15 3.89
C VAL A 279 -15.91 49.16 4.16
N VAL A 280 -16.27 49.30 5.43
CA VAL A 280 -17.66 49.41 5.88
C VAL A 280 -18.02 50.87 6.09
N ARG A 281 -18.97 51.37 5.30
CA ARG A 281 -19.50 52.74 5.32
C ARG A 281 -20.83 52.82 6.07
#